data_AF-A0A965PN19-F1
#
_entry.id   AF-A0A965PN19-F1
#
_cell.length_a   1.000
_cell.length_b   1.000
_cell.length_c   1.000
_cell.angle_alpha   90.00
_cell.angle_beta   90.00
_cell.angle_gamma   90.00
#
_symmetry.space_group_name_H-M   'P 1'
#
loop_
_entity.id
_entity.type
_entity.pdbx_description
1 polymer ?
#
loop_
_entity_poly.entity_id
_entity_poly.type
_entity_poly.pdbx_seq_one_letter_code
_entity_poly.pdbx_strand_id
1 'polypeptide(L)'
;MVAHPKLNPIRDRKYLDWLRTQPCLIEGIKGENVEPCHISTMGKGIKSSDDECIPLFHHHHAKAHSLGEVRYLFDHLPLPVLRRMLKLYAKEIYKEYKRETN
;
A
#
# COMPACT_ATOMS: atom_id res chain seq x y z
N MET A 1 23.78 16.05 16.51
CA MET A 1 23.00 15.36 15.46
C MET A 1 22.54 14.04 16.04
N VAL A 2 21.24 13.85 16.28
CA VAL A 2 20.71 12.57 16.78
C VAL A 2 20.51 11.68 15.56
N ALA A 3 21.32 10.63 15.44
CA ALA A 3 21.15 9.62 14.41
C ALA A 3 19.81 8.93 14.64
N HIS A 4 18.84 9.20 13.75
CA HIS A 4 17.62 8.40 13.71
C HIS A 4 18.02 7.00 13.24
N PRO A 5 17.63 5.92 13.93
CA PRO A 5 17.92 4.59 13.46
C PRO A 5 17.35 4.44 12.04
N LYS A 6 18.21 4.04 11.09
CA LYS A 6 17.74 3.70 9.74
C LYS A 6 16.81 2.52 9.89
N LEU A 7 15.51 2.75 9.78
CA LEU A 7 14.53 1.69 9.70
C LEU A 7 14.82 0.92 8.41
N ASN A 8 15.36 -0.28 8.57
CA ASN A 8 15.53 -1.18 7.43
C ASN A 8 14.13 -1.56 6.93
N PRO A 9 13.88 -1.47 5.62
CA PRO A 9 12.58 -1.83 5.09
C PRO A 9 12.30 -3.31 5.36
N ILE A 10 11.06 -3.63 5.74
CA ILE A 10 10.64 -4.99 6.02
C ILE A 10 10.72 -5.81 4.73
N ARG A 11 11.24 -7.04 4.85
CA ARG A 11 11.34 -8.02 3.77
C ARG A 11 10.68 -9.31 4.22
N ASP A 12 9.48 -9.57 3.71
CA ASP A 12 8.68 -10.74 4.10
C ASP A 12 8.13 -11.44 2.87
N ARG A 13 8.89 -12.43 2.40
CA ARG A 13 8.51 -13.21 1.22
C ARG A 13 7.19 -13.96 1.42
N LYS A 14 6.90 -14.45 2.63
CA LYS A 14 5.66 -15.19 2.91
C LYS A 14 4.45 -14.27 2.81
N TYR A 15 4.58 -13.02 3.29
CA TYR A 15 3.55 -12.00 3.12
C TYR A 15 3.30 -11.69 1.63
N LEU A 16 4.37 -11.50 0.84
CA LEU A 16 4.24 -11.25 -0.60
C LEU A 16 3.59 -12.41 -1.35
N ASP A 17 3.89 -13.66 -0.99
CA ASP A 17 3.26 -14.84 -1.58
C ASP A 17 1.79 -14.96 -1.13
N TRP A 18 1.46 -14.63 0.12
CA TRP A 18 0.09 -14.54 0.59
C TRP A 18 -0.72 -13.47 -0.15
N LEU A 19 -0.13 -12.29 -0.42
CA LEU A 19 -0.78 -11.21 -1.19
C LEU A 19 -1.23 -11.66 -2.59
N ARG A 20 -0.48 -12.54 -3.25
CA ARG A 20 -0.85 -13.10 -4.57
C ARG A 20 -2.13 -13.93 -4.55
N THR A 21 -2.59 -14.34 -3.36
CA THR A 21 -3.83 -15.11 -3.17
C THR A 21 -5.02 -14.25 -2.75
N GLN A 22 -4.79 -12.96 -2.53
CA GLN A 22 -5.83 -12.01 -2.11
C GLN A 22 -6.57 -11.42 -3.32
N PRO A 23 -7.79 -10.89 -3.11
CA PRO A 23 -8.48 -10.16 -4.16
C PRO A 23 -7.70 -8.92 -4.60
N CYS A 24 -7.73 -8.59 -5.88
CA CYS A 24 -7.19 -7.32 -6.37
C CYS A 24 -7.92 -6.15 -5.68
N LEU A 25 -7.17 -5.12 -5.26
CA LEU A 25 -7.73 -3.95 -4.57
C LEU A 25 -8.72 -3.16 -5.41
N ILE A 26 -8.53 -3.14 -6.74
CA ILE A 26 -9.36 -2.36 -7.67
C ILE A 26 -10.65 -3.11 -8.00
N GLU A 27 -10.58 -4.37 -8.45
CA GLU A 27 -11.76 -5.12 -8.85
C GLU A 27 -12.45 -5.85 -7.69
N GLY A 28 -11.77 -6.08 -6.57
CA GLY A 28 -12.32 -6.78 -5.41
C GLY A 28 -12.51 -8.29 -5.60
N ILE A 29 -11.92 -8.87 -6.65
CA ILE A 29 -11.99 -10.31 -6.96
C ILE A 29 -10.62 -10.97 -6.95
N LYS A 30 -10.60 -12.28 -6.66
CA LYS A 30 -9.40 -13.12 -6.79
C LYS A 30 -9.22 -13.55 -8.24
N GLY A 31 -7.99 -13.84 -8.63
CA GLY A 31 -7.71 -14.41 -9.94
C GLY A 31 -6.24 -14.79 -10.12
N GLU A 32 -5.95 -15.39 -11.25
CA GLU A 32 -4.58 -15.60 -11.70
C GLU A 32 -3.92 -14.24 -11.99
N ASN A 33 -2.61 -14.10 -11.76
CA ASN A 33 -1.83 -12.88 -12.00
C ASN A 33 -2.08 -11.70 -11.03
N VAL A 34 -2.54 -11.95 -9.81
CA VAL A 34 -2.41 -10.95 -8.73
C VAL A 34 -0.96 -10.88 -8.28
N GLU A 35 -0.43 -9.66 -8.21
CA GLU A 35 0.94 -9.34 -7.83
C GLU A 35 0.94 -8.29 -6.70
N PRO A 36 1.90 -8.34 -5.78
CA PRO A 36 2.11 -7.27 -4.82
C PRO A 36 2.71 -6.06 -5.54
N CYS A 37 2.00 -4.95 -5.50
CA CYS A 37 2.45 -3.65 -5.96
C CYS A 37 2.91 -2.85 -4.74
N HIS A 38 4.20 -2.50 -4.71
CA HIS A 38 4.77 -1.62 -3.70
C HIS A 38 4.30 -0.18 -3.93
N ILE A 39 3.74 0.45 -2.91
CA ILE A 39 3.41 1.88 -2.98
C ILE A 39 4.67 2.67 -2.62
N SER A 40 5.41 3.12 -3.64
CA SER A 40 6.65 3.87 -3.40
C SER A 40 6.42 5.38 -3.31
N THR A 41 7.02 6.00 -2.29
CA THR A 41 7.24 7.45 -2.21
C THR A 41 8.65 7.84 -2.64
N MET A 42 9.49 6.84 -2.94
CA MET A 42 10.92 7.00 -3.16
C MET A 42 11.22 6.67 -4.63
N GLY A 43 11.99 7.54 -5.29
CA GLY A 43 12.20 7.49 -6.75
C GLY A 43 12.71 6.15 -7.30
N LYS A 44 12.84 6.09 -8.63
CA LYS A 44 13.25 4.88 -9.38
C LYS A 44 14.47 4.22 -8.73
N GLY A 45 14.33 2.95 -8.35
CA GLY A 45 15.41 2.11 -7.81
C GLY A 45 15.38 1.86 -6.30
N ILE A 46 14.48 2.51 -5.54
CA ILE A 46 14.31 2.26 -4.11
C ILE A 46 13.11 1.32 -3.91
N LYS A 47 13.35 0.17 -3.28
CA LYS A 47 12.30 -0.78 -2.91
C LYS A 47 11.69 -0.38 -1.55
N SER A 48 10.44 0.07 -1.57
CA SER A 48 9.60 0.26 -0.38
C SER A 48 9.53 -0.99 0.49
N SER A 49 9.03 -0.83 1.71
CA SER A 49 8.86 -1.92 2.66
C SER A 49 7.80 -2.92 2.16
N ASP A 50 7.97 -4.22 2.41
CA ASP A 50 7.04 -5.24 1.89
C ASP A 50 5.64 -5.14 2.52
N ASP A 51 5.52 -4.56 3.71
CA ASP A 51 4.24 -4.26 4.37
C ASP A 51 3.51 -3.05 3.75
N GLU A 52 4.14 -2.34 2.81
CA GLU A 52 3.54 -1.27 2.02
C GLU A 52 3.03 -1.77 0.64
N CYS A 53 2.99 -3.09 0.44
CA CYS A 53 2.43 -3.70 -0.76
C CYS A 53 0.91 -3.84 -0.71
N ILE A 54 0.28 -3.68 -1.87
CA ILE A 54 -1.13 -3.99 -2.11
C ILE A 54 -1.29 -5.05 -3.22
N PRO A 55 -2.33 -5.89 -3.18
CA PRO A 55 -2.60 -6.86 -4.23
C PRO A 55 -3.24 -6.18 -5.45
N LEU A 56 -2.58 -6.24 -6.61
CA LEU A 56 -3.11 -5.75 -7.88
C LEU A 56 -2.98 -6.82 -8.96
N PHE A 57 -3.94 -6.89 -9.88
CA PHE A 57 -3.70 -7.63 -11.12
C PHE A 57 -2.54 -7.02 -11.89
N HIS A 58 -1.81 -7.85 -12.63
CA HIS A 58 -0.65 -7.44 -13.41
C HIS A 58 -0.89 -6.20 -14.29
N HIS A 59 -2.04 -6.08 -14.96
CA HIS A 59 -2.35 -4.91 -15.80
C HIS A 59 -2.50 -3.61 -14.98
N HIS A 60 -3.03 -3.70 -13.76
CA HIS A 60 -3.12 -2.57 -12.84
C HIS A 60 -1.76 -2.22 -12.25
N HIS A 61 -0.98 -3.22 -11.88
CA HIS A 61 0.39 -3.05 -11.39
C HIS A 61 1.28 -2.35 -12.42
N ALA A 62 1.25 -2.79 -13.68
CA ALA A 62 2.00 -2.17 -14.77
C ALA A 62 1.58 -0.72 -15.03
N LYS A 63 0.27 -0.44 -15.03
CA LYS A 63 -0.24 0.93 -15.19
C LYS A 63 0.16 1.83 -14.03
N ALA A 64 0.09 1.34 -12.80
CA ALA A 64 0.53 2.04 -11.60
C ALA A 64 2.01 2.45 -11.70
N HIS A 65 2.90 1.54 -12.10
CA HIS A 65 4.31 1.88 -12.34
C HIS A 65 4.52 2.90 -13.47
N SER A 66 3.68 2.91 -14.51
CA SER A 66 3.82 3.84 -15.63
C SER A 66 3.32 5.26 -15.32
N LEU A 67 2.22 5.39 -14.56
CA LEU A 67 1.53 6.66 -14.31
C LEU A 67 1.93 7.29 -12.96
N GLY A 68 2.49 6.48 -12.07
CA GLY A 68 2.63 6.77 -10.65
C GLY A 68 1.53 6.07 -9.84
N GLU A 69 1.94 5.32 -8.83
CA GLU A 69 1.08 4.37 -8.12
C GLU A 69 -0.07 5.09 -7.42
N VAL A 70 0.24 6.15 -6.68
CA VAL A 70 -0.77 6.95 -5.95
C VAL A 70 -1.77 7.58 -6.91
N ARG A 71 -1.29 8.12 -8.03
CA ARG A 71 -2.17 8.74 -9.02
C ARG A 71 -3.11 7.71 -9.64
N TYR A 72 -2.56 6.58 -10.06
CA TYR A 72 -3.34 5.51 -10.65
C TYR A 72 -4.42 4.98 -9.69
N LEU A 73 -4.06 4.74 -8.44
CA LEU A 73 -4.99 4.27 -7.41
C LEU A 73 -6.07 5.29 -7.11
N PHE A 74 -5.74 6.58 -7.00
CA PHE A 74 -6.74 7.62 -6.77
C PHE A 74 -7.83 7.61 -7.84
N ASP A 75 -7.45 7.43 -9.11
CA ASP A 75 -8.39 7.45 -10.24
C ASP A 75 -9.24 6.16 -10.34
N HIS A 76 -8.83 5.04 -9.74
CA HIS A 76 -9.47 3.72 -9.95
C HIS A 76 -9.97 3.03 -8.67
N LEU A 77 -9.65 3.55 -7.48
CA LEU A 77 -10.05 2.93 -6.22
C LEU A 77 -11.57 2.88 -6.07
N PRO A 78 -12.16 1.72 -5.72
CA PRO A 78 -13.58 1.64 -5.40
C PRO A 78 -13.94 2.55 -4.23
N LEU A 79 -15.07 3.27 -4.34
CA LEU A 79 -15.56 4.13 -3.26
C LEU A 79 -15.64 3.45 -1.88
N PRO A 80 -16.03 2.16 -1.75
CA PRO A 80 -15.99 1.49 -0.45
C PRO A 80 -14.58 1.36 0.15
N VAL A 81 -13.58 1.12 -0.70
CA VAL A 81 -12.16 1.03 -0.29
C VAL A 81 -11.66 2.41 0.14
N LEU A 82 -11.90 3.45 -0.69
CA LEU A 82 -11.53 4.82 -0.36
C LEU A 82 -12.17 5.27 0.96
N ARG A 83 -13.46 4.98 1.16
CA ARG A 83 -14.16 5.26 2.43
C ARG A 83 -13.50 4.54 3.62
N ARG A 84 -13.04 3.31 3.44
CA ARG A 84 -12.32 2.56 4.49
C ARG A 84 -10.97 3.20 4.81
N MET A 85 -10.20 3.61 3.80
CA MET A 85 -8.92 4.30 3.98
C MET A 85 -9.10 5.61 4.75
N LEU A 86 -10.08 6.44 4.36
CA LEU A 86 -10.38 7.70 5.06
C LEU A 86 -10.76 7.47 6.53
N LYS A 87 -11.54 6.41 6.82
CA LYS A 87 -11.89 6.05 8.20
C LYS A 87 -10.69 5.57 9.02
N LEU A 88 -9.74 4.85 8.41
CA LEU A 88 -8.52 4.41 9.10
C LEU A 88 -7.65 5.62 9.42
N TYR A 89 -7.46 6.52 8.46
CA TYR A 89 -6.72 7.77 8.67
C TYR A 89 -7.34 8.64 9.80
N ALA A 90 -8.66 8.80 9.81
CA ALA A 90 -9.34 9.52 10.90
C ALA A 90 -9.13 8.87 12.28
N LYS A 91 -9.03 7.54 12.34
CA LYS A 91 -8.73 6.82 13.58
C LYS A 91 -7.28 6.99 14.02
N GLU A 92 -6.34 7.16 13.10
CA GLU A 92 -4.94 7.46 13.42
C GLU A 92 -4.82 8.83 14.07
N ILE A 93 -5.45 9.86 13.48
CA ILE A 93 -5.55 11.21 14.08
C ILE A 93 -6.11 11.15 15.50
N TYR A 94 -7.19 10.39 15.72
CA TYR A 94 -7.77 10.26 17.05
C TYR A 94 -6.82 9.59 18.05
N LYS A 95 -6.05 8.58 17.63
CA LYS A 95 -5.06 7.92 18.49
C LYS A 95 -3.93 8.88 18.87
N GLU A 96 -3.50 9.75 17.95
CA GLU A 96 -2.49 10.78 18.22
C GLU A 96 -3.00 11.78 19.25
N TYR A 97 -4.20 12.34 19.03
CA TYR A 97 -4.87 13.19 20.02
C TYR A 97 -4.92 12.55 21.41
N LYS A 98 -5.27 11.26 21.50
CA LYS A 98 -5.31 10.52 22.77
C LYS A 98 -3.93 10.31 23.41
N ARG A 99 -2.85 10.25 22.64
CA ARG A 99 -1.47 10.17 23.18
C ARG A 99 -0.97 11.50 23.69
N GLU A 100 -1.44 12.60 23.12
CA GLU A 100 -1.06 13.97 23.53
C GLU A 100 -1.89 14.48 24.72
N THR A 101 -3.10 13.95 24.92
CA THR A 101 -4.04 14.40 25.96
C THR A 101 -4.21 13.47 27.15
N ASN A 102 -3.52 12.33 27.16
CA ASN A 102 -3.39 11.44 28.33
C ASN A 102 -1.99 11.56 28.92
#